data_AF-A0A2E2S6K6-F1
#
_entry.id   AF-A0A2E2S6K6-F1
#
_cell.length_a   1.000
_cell.length_b   1.000
_cell.length_c   1.000
_cell.angle_alpha   90.00
_cell.angle_beta   90.00
_cell.angle_gamma   90.00
#
_symmetry.space_group_name_H-M   'P 1'
#
loop_
_entity.id
_entity.type
_entity.pdbx_description
1 polymer ?
#
loop_
_entity_poly.entity_id
_entity_poly.type
_entity_poly.pdbx_seq_one_letter_code
_entity_poly.pdbx_strand_id
1 'polypeptide(L)'
;MTELDEMSEFDAELAQLETGLAGAAGMAAAFHGELGRVQGAFVGAGRDVASLERGVSTGLRRAIRGAVVEGDSLSTSLRSLANSMINTAFNAAMRPVTDHVGGMLAQGVGDLMGGLFKFADGGSFTQGRVMPFANGGVVNGPVTFPMRRGVGLMGEAGPEAIMPLARGADGKLGVRSAGGGGPVNVVMNITTPDVGGFRRSQGQIAAQLGRAIGRGQRNR
;
A
#
# COMPACT_ATOMS: atom_id res chain seq x y z
N MET A 1 -68.74 -42.94 12.02
CA MET A 1 -67.69 -41.97 12.37
C MET A 1 -68.36 -40.83 13.10
N THR A 2 -67.86 -40.49 14.27
CA THR A 2 -68.39 -39.44 15.16
C THR A 2 -67.71 -38.11 14.84
N GLU A 3 -68.37 -36.97 15.07
CA GLU A 3 -67.80 -35.61 14.86
C GLU A 3 -66.40 -35.42 15.50
N LEU A 4 -66.10 -36.17 16.56
CA LEU A 4 -64.79 -36.16 17.22
C LEU A 4 -63.65 -36.74 16.36
N ASP A 5 -63.93 -37.68 15.46
CA ASP A 5 -62.91 -38.22 14.52
C ASP A 5 -62.57 -37.19 13.44
N GLU A 6 -63.58 -36.52 12.88
CA GLU A 6 -63.39 -35.51 11.82
C GLU A 6 -62.59 -34.30 12.33
N MET A 7 -62.81 -33.89 13.59
CA MET A 7 -62.01 -32.83 14.22
C MET A 7 -60.54 -33.25 14.42
N SER A 8 -60.29 -34.51 14.75
CA SER A 8 -58.93 -35.01 14.97
C SER A 8 -58.13 -35.15 13.66
N GLU A 9 -58.82 -35.49 12.57
CA GLU A 9 -58.23 -35.57 11.23
C GLU A 9 -57.88 -34.17 10.71
N PHE A 10 -58.76 -33.19 10.94
CA PHE A 10 -58.50 -31.80 10.59
C PHE A 10 -57.31 -31.19 11.36
N ASP A 11 -57.18 -31.49 12.66
CA ASP A 11 -56.01 -31.05 13.45
C ASP A 11 -54.70 -31.67 12.95
N ALA A 12 -54.74 -32.92 12.47
CA ALA A 12 -53.58 -33.58 11.88
C ALA A 12 -53.17 -32.93 10.53
N GLU A 13 -54.13 -32.58 9.68
CA GLU A 13 -53.88 -31.84 8.44
C GLU A 13 -53.31 -30.44 8.71
N LEU A 14 -53.82 -29.73 9.71
CA LEU A 14 -53.30 -28.43 10.14
C LEU A 14 -51.85 -28.51 10.62
N ALA A 15 -51.51 -29.50 11.43
CA ALA A 15 -50.14 -29.71 11.90
C ALA A 15 -49.18 -30.03 10.74
N GLN A 16 -49.64 -30.78 9.74
CA GLN A 16 -48.87 -31.07 8.53
C GLN A 16 -48.66 -29.82 7.67
N LEU A 17 -49.69 -28.98 7.54
CA LEU A 17 -49.61 -27.70 6.84
C LEU A 17 -48.65 -26.74 7.54
N GLU A 18 -48.72 -26.62 8.87
CA GLU A 18 -47.81 -25.78 9.67
C GLU A 18 -46.35 -26.20 9.46
N THR A 19 -46.09 -27.52 9.49
CA THR A 19 -44.75 -28.07 9.23
C THR A 19 -44.28 -27.76 7.81
N GLY A 20 -45.18 -27.87 6.82
CA GLY A 20 -44.89 -27.52 5.42
C GLY A 20 -44.58 -26.04 5.23
N LEU A 21 -45.34 -25.15 5.88
CA LEU A 21 -45.12 -23.71 5.84
C LEU A 21 -43.81 -23.30 6.54
N ALA A 22 -43.50 -23.92 7.68
CA ALA A 22 -42.21 -23.71 8.37
C ALA A 22 -41.03 -24.15 7.50
N GLY A 23 -41.14 -25.29 6.81
CA GLY A 23 -40.15 -25.76 5.85
C GLY A 23 -39.97 -24.80 4.66
N ALA A 24 -41.08 -24.29 4.11
CA ALA A 24 -41.05 -23.31 3.02
C ALA A 24 -40.40 -21.98 3.44
N ALA A 25 -40.69 -21.49 4.66
CA ALA A 25 -40.07 -20.30 5.22
C ALA A 25 -38.55 -20.48 5.41
N GLY A 26 -38.11 -21.65 5.88
CA GLY A 26 -36.69 -22.00 6.00
C GLY A 26 -35.98 -22.02 4.65
N MET A 27 -36.59 -22.61 3.62
CA MET A 27 -36.05 -22.61 2.25
C MET A 27 -35.96 -21.19 1.67
N ALA A 28 -36.97 -20.34 1.89
CA ALA A 28 -36.96 -18.96 1.43
C ALA A 28 -35.85 -18.13 2.09
N ALA A 29 -35.62 -18.33 3.40
CA ALA A 29 -34.52 -17.67 4.11
C ALA A 29 -33.15 -18.12 3.60
N ALA A 30 -32.97 -19.43 3.36
CA ALA A 30 -31.74 -19.97 2.78
C ALA A 30 -31.47 -19.42 1.37
N PHE A 31 -32.52 -19.36 0.53
CA PHE A 31 -32.44 -18.79 -0.81
C PHE A 31 -32.08 -17.30 -0.78
N HIS A 32 -32.67 -16.52 0.12
CA HIS A 32 -32.31 -15.11 0.29
C HIS A 32 -30.83 -14.94 0.69
N GLY A 33 -30.32 -15.80 1.58
CA GLY A 33 -28.91 -15.84 1.93
C GLY A 33 -28.00 -16.15 0.72
N GLU A 34 -28.43 -17.07 -0.15
CA GLU A 34 -27.69 -17.40 -1.37
C GLU A 34 -27.70 -16.25 -2.39
N LEU A 35 -28.84 -15.58 -2.58
CA LEU A 35 -28.91 -14.38 -3.42
C LEU A 35 -27.98 -13.27 -2.92
N GLY A 36 -27.87 -13.08 -1.60
CA GLY A 36 -26.93 -12.15 -1.00
C GLY A 36 -25.46 -12.51 -1.29
N ARG A 37 -25.11 -13.80 -1.22
CA ARG A 37 -23.77 -14.30 -1.58
C ARG A 37 -23.46 -14.08 -3.05
N VAL A 38 -24.41 -14.40 -3.93
CA VAL A 38 -24.31 -14.21 -5.38
C VAL A 38 -24.13 -12.73 -5.72
N GLN A 39 -24.90 -11.84 -5.09
CA GLN A 39 -24.75 -10.39 -5.25
C GLN A 39 -23.36 -9.91 -4.81
N GLY A 40 -22.87 -10.39 -3.67
CA GLY A 40 -21.52 -10.10 -3.18
C GLY A 40 -20.43 -10.52 -4.16
N ALA A 41 -20.55 -11.72 -4.75
CA ALA A 41 -19.64 -12.22 -5.78
C ALA A 41 -19.67 -11.35 -7.04
N PHE A 42 -20.85 -10.93 -7.51
CA PHE A 42 -20.96 -10.02 -8.67
C PHE A 42 -20.35 -8.65 -8.42
N VAL A 43 -20.50 -8.10 -7.22
CA VAL A 43 -19.86 -6.83 -6.84
C VAL A 43 -18.34 -6.97 -6.80
N GLY A 44 -17.81 -8.10 -6.29
CA GLY A 44 -16.39 -8.43 -6.34
C GLY A 44 -15.86 -8.49 -7.78
N ALA A 45 -16.51 -9.29 -8.63
CA ALA A 45 -16.16 -9.43 -10.04
C ALA A 45 -16.18 -8.08 -10.79
N GLY A 46 -17.16 -7.21 -10.50
CA GLY A 46 -17.22 -5.88 -11.11
C GLY A 46 -16.01 -5.00 -10.76
N ARG A 47 -15.52 -5.06 -9.51
CA ARG A 47 -14.31 -4.33 -9.09
C ARG A 47 -13.06 -4.89 -9.77
N ASP A 48 -12.98 -6.20 -9.93
CA ASP A 48 -11.85 -6.86 -10.60
C ASP A 48 -11.81 -6.51 -12.09
N VAL A 49 -12.95 -6.51 -12.77
CA VAL A 49 -13.07 -6.07 -14.16
C VAL A 49 -12.64 -4.60 -14.30
N ALA A 50 -13.08 -3.71 -13.40
CA ALA A 50 -12.66 -2.31 -13.43
C ALA A 50 -11.15 -2.12 -13.14
N SER A 51 -10.54 -3.01 -12.36
CA SER A 51 -9.09 -3.04 -12.16
C SER A 51 -8.36 -3.48 -13.43
N LEU A 52 -8.84 -4.55 -14.06
CA LEU A 52 -8.30 -5.07 -15.32
C LEU A 52 -8.40 -4.03 -16.44
N GLU A 53 -9.53 -3.37 -16.60
CA GLU A 53 -9.74 -2.31 -17.61
C GLU A 53 -8.74 -1.16 -17.46
N ARG A 54 -8.51 -0.71 -16.22
CA ARG A 54 -7.51 0.33 -15.91
C ARG A 54 -6.09 -0.14 -16.19
N GLY A 55 -5.78 -1.39 -15.87
CA GLY A 55 -4.48 -2.01 -16.17
C GLY A 55 -4.23 -2.11 -17.68
N VAL A 56 -5.21 -2.61 -18.44
CA VAL A 56 -5.15 -2.76 -19.89
C VAL A 56 -5.04 -1.40 -20.57
N SER A 57 -5.86 -0.41 -20.20
CA SER A 57 -5.81 0.93 -20.80
C SER A 57 -4.49 1.63 -20.52
N THR A 58 -3.94 1.51 -19.31
CA THR A 58 -2.64 2.08 -18.95
C THR A 58 -1.50 1.37 -19.69
N GLY A 59 -1.55 0.04 -19.76
CA GLY A 59 -0.59 -0.78 -20.49
C GLY A 59 -0.58 -0.46 -21.99
N LEU A 60 -1.76 -0.37 -22.60
CA LEU A 60 -1.92 -0.02 -24.02
C LEU A 60 -1.42 1.40 -24.31
N ARG A 61 -1.78 2.39 -23.46
CA ARG A 61 -1.27 3.76 -23.58
C ARG A 61 0.25 3.82 -23.47
N ARG A 62 0.85 3.01 -22.59
CA ARG A 62 2.30 2.95 -22.42
C ARG A 62 2.98 2.29 -23.61
N ALA A 63 2.43 1.19 -24.13
CA ALA A 63 2.93 0.51 -25.31
C ALA A 63 2.90 1.41 -26.55
N ILE A 64 1.79 2.14 -26.78
CA ILE A 64 1.66 3.09 -27.88
C ILE A 64 2.64 4.27 -27.71
N ARG A 65 2.76 4.81 -26.50
CA ARG A 65 3.71 5.90 -26.23
C ARG A 65 5.16 5.45 -26.42
N GLY A 66 5.56 4.30 -25.91
CA GLY A 66 6.92 3.76 -26.09
C GLY A 66 7.24 3.46 -27.56
N ALA A 67 6.26 2.92 -28.31
CA ALA A 67 6.42 2.64 -29.73
C ALA A 67 6.57 3.92 -30.59
N VAL A 68 5.81 4.97 -30.27
CA VAL A 68 5.78 6.22 -31.07
C VAL A 68 6.87 7.21 -30.64
N VAL A 69 7.18 7.28 -29.34
CA VAL A 69 8.05 8.32 -28.77
C VAL A 69 9.48 7.83 -28.56
N GLU A 70 9.67 6.56 -28.18
CA GLU A 70 10.96 6.05 -27.71
C GLU A 70 11.62 5.09 -28.72
N GLY A 71 10.89 4.60 -29.73
CA GLY A 71 11.42 3.63 -30.70
C GLY A 71 11.75 2.27 -30.06
N ASP A 72 11.16 1.99 -28.90
CA ASP A 72 11.41 0.76 -28.15
C ASP A 72 10.86 -0.45 -28.91
N SER A 73 11.69 -1.48 -29.06
CA SER A 73 11.28 -2.70 -29.75
C SER A 73 10.04 -3.30 -29.09
N LEU A 74 9.11 -3.81 -29.90
CA LEU A 74 7.93 -4.57 -29.45
C LEU A 74 8.29 -5.64 -28.40
N SER A 75 9.50 -6.19 -28.50
CA SER A 75 10.06 -7.17 -27.56
C SER A 75 10.25 -6.63 -26.13
N THR A 76 10.63 -5.36 -25.97
CA THR A 76 10.78 -4.69 -24.66
C THR A 76 9.42 -4.47 -24.01
N SER A 77 8.43 -4.04 -24.80
CA SER A 77 7.05 -3.85 -24.34
C SER A 77 6.40 -5.17 -23.92
N LEU A 78 6.59 -6.24 -24.70
CA LEU A 78 6.09 -7.58 -24.37
C LEU A 78 6.77 -8.17 -23.12
N ARG A 79 8.08 -7.94 -22.94
CA ARG A 79 8.80 -8.32 -21.71
C ARG A 79 8.30 -7.55 -20.49
N SER A 80 8.00 -6.27 -20.63
CA SER A 80 7.44 -5.44 -19.55
C SER A 80 6.04 -5.91 -19.15
N LEU A 81 5.20 -6.23 -20.13
CA LEU A 81 3.88 -6.82 -19.89
C LEU A 81 3.98 -8.18 -19.19
N ALA A 82 4.86 -9.06 -19.66
CA ALA A 82 5.09 -10.37 -19.05
C ALA A 82 5.56 -10.25 -17.60
N ASN A 83 6.55 -9.39 -17.32
CA ASN A 83 7.03 -9.14 -15.96
C ASN A 83 5.93 -8.57 -15.05
N SER A 84 5.07 -7.70 -15.58
CA SER A 84 3.94 -7.14 -14.82
C SER A 84 2.89 -8.20 -14.49
N MET A 85 2.59 -9.10 -15.44
CA MET A 85 1.68 -10.24 -15.22
C MET A 85 2.24 -11.21 -14.19
N ILE A 86 3.53 -11.55 -14.28
CA ILE A 86 4.23 -12.44 -13.32
C ILE A 86 4.19 -11.84 -11.91
N ASN A 87 4.55 -10.56 -11.76
CA ASN A 87 4.53 -9.89 -10.47
C ASN A 87 3.11 -9.79 -9.89
N THR A 88 2.09 -9.58 -10.73
CA THR A 88 0.69 -9.53 -10.28
C THR A 88 0.21 -10.90 -9.82
N ALA A 89 0.50 -11.96 -10.58
CA ALA A 89 0.16 -13.33 -10.22
C ALA A 89 0.89 -13.79 -8.95
N PHE A 90 2.18 -13.47 -8.83
CA PHE A 90 3.00 -13.76 -7.65
C PHE A 90 2.48 -13.04 -6.41
N ASN A 91 2.18 -11.74 -6.52
CA ASN A 91 1.61 -10.98 -5.40
C ASN A 91 0.21 -11.46 -5.02
N ALA A 92 -0.63 -11.85 -5.97
CA ALA A 92 -1.93 -12.44 -5.70
C ALA A 92 -1.82 -13.78 -4.97
N ALA A 93 -0.82 -14.60 -5.32
CA ALA A 93 -0.55 -15.89 -4.67
C ALA A 93 0.07 -15.74 -3.27
N MET A 94 0.88 -14.70 -3.04
CA MET A 94 1.52 -14.47 -1.74
C MET A 94 0.67 -13.67 -0.75
N ARG A 95 -0.29 -12.87 -1.23
CA ARG A 95 -1.22 -12.10 -0.39
C ARG A 95 -1.83 -12.88 0.78
N PRO A 96 -2.38 -14.11 0.61
CA PRO A 96 -2.95 -14.87 1.71
C PRO A 96 -1.91 -15.22 2.78
N VAL A 97 -0.67 -15.53 2.38
CA VAL A 97 0.42 -15.85 3.31
C VAL A 97 0.87 -14.61 4.05
N THR A 98 1.01 -13.48 3.35
CA THR A 98 1.37 -12.19 3.96
C THR A 98 0.28 -11.71 4.93
N ASP A 99 -0.99 -11.88 4.58
CA ASP A 99 -2.14 -11.49 5.42
C ASP A 99 -2.26 -12.41 6.65
N HIS A 100 -2.00 -13.71 6.49
CA HIS A 100 -2.09 -14.67 7.61
C HIS A 100 -0.90 -14.55 8.57
N VAL A 101 0.32 -14.39 8.05
CA VAL A 101 1.52 -14.17 8.86
C VAL A 101 1.50 -12.79 9.52
N GLY A 102 1.05 -11.75 8.80
CA GLY A 102 0.86 -10.41 9.35
C GLY A 102 -0.21 -10.37 10.45
N GLY A 103 -1.32 -11.09 10.26
CA GLY A 103 -2.39 -11.23 11.25
C GLY A 103 -1.95 -11.97 12.52
N MET A 104 -1.24 -13.10 12.39
CA MET A 104 -0.71 -13.86 13.54
C MET A 104 0.38 -13.10 14.29
N LEU A 105 1.27 -12.39 13.60
CA LEU A 105 2.29 -11.55 14.24
C LEU A 105 1.66 -10.37 14.99
N ALA A 106 0.65 -9.71 14.41
CA ALA A 106 -0.08 -8.63 15.06
C ALA A 106 -0.86 -9.12 16.29
N GLN A 107 -1.48 -10.30 16.23
CA GLN A 107 -2.14 -10.93 17.38
C GLN A 107 -1.14 -11.33 18.47
N GLY A 108 0.00 -11.94 18.12
CA GLY A 108 1.02 -12.34 19.09
C GLY A 108 1.69 -11.16 19.81
N VAL A 109 1.90 -10.04 19.12
CA VAL A 109 2.41 -8.80 19.75
C VAL A 109 1.32 -8.12 20.59
N GLY A 110 0.06 -8.16 20.15
CA GLY A 110 -1.09 -7.67 20.92
C GLY A 110 -1.31 -8.41 22.24
N ASP A 111 -1.19 -9.74 22.23
CA ASP A 111 -1.35 -10.57 23.43
C ASP A 111 -0.16 -10.45 24.39
N LEU A 112 1.07 -10.27 23.89
CA LEU A 112 2.25 -10.04 24.73
C LEU A 112 2.22 -8.66 25.40
N MET A 113 1.78 -7.62 24.67
CA MET A 113 1.54 -6.29 25.24
C MET A 113 0.34 -6.27 26.19
N GLY A 114 -0.74 -7.02 25.91
CA GLY A 114 -1.89 -7.16 26.80
C GLY A 114 -1.60 -7.96 28.07
N GLY A 115 -0.68 -8.93 28.02
CA GLY A 115 -0.28 -9.76 29.15
C GLY A 115 0.69 -9.09 30.12
N LEU A 116 1.51 -8.14 29.64
CA LEU A 116 2.53 -7.45 30.46
C LEU A 116 1.95 -6.29 31.30
N PHE A 117 0.75 -5.80 30.97
CA PHE A 117 0.08 -4.69 31.66
C PHE A 117 -1.14 -5.12 32.51
N LYS A 118 -1.04 -6.26 33.22
CA LYS A 118 -2.00 -6.59 34.30
C LYS A 118 -1.73 -5.75 35.55
N PHE A 119 -2.10 -4.46 35.51
CA PHE A 119 -2.26 -3.66 36.73
C PHE A 119 -3.62 -3.98 37.35
N ALA A 120 -3.58 -4.69 38.47
CA ALA A 120 -4.72 -5.24 39.18
C ALA A 120 -5.51 -4.23 40.05
N ASP A 121 -5.17 -2.94 40.05
CA ASP A 121 -5.93 -1.92 40.79
C ASP A 121 -5.88 -0.56 40.07
N GLY A 122 -7.01 -0.16 39.46
CA GLY A 122 -7.38 1.25 39.22
C GLY A 122 -6.33 2.21 38.65
N GLY A 123 -5.85 1.96 37.43
CA GLY A 123 -5.10 2.97 36.65
C GLY A 123 -6.03 3.80 35.77
N SER A 124 -6.23 5.07 36.09
CA SER A 124 -7.05 6.08 35.39
C SER A 124 -6.64 6.32 33.92
N PHE A 125 -6.92 5.37 33.02
CA PHE A 125 -6.71 5.52 31.58
C PHE A 125 -7.89 5.04 30.72
N THR A 126 -9.07 4.85 31.29
CA THR A 126 -10.27 4.38 30.59
C THR A 126 -11.25 5.50 30.20
N GLN A 127 -10.71 6.60 29.65
CA GLN A 127 -11.46 7.48 28.75
C GLN A 127 -10.64 7.78 27.49
N GLY A 128 -10.44 6.74 26.68
CA GLY A 128 -10.80 6.74 25.26
C GLY A 128 -10.33 7.86 24.33
N ARG A 129 -9.31 8.66 24.66
CA ARG A 129 -8.78 9.66 23.72
C ARG A 129 -7.36 10.12 24.00
N VAL A 130 -6.43 9.19 24.16
CA VAL A 130 -5.04 9.49 23.82
C VAL A 130 -4.88 9.04 22.38
N MET A 131 -5.09 9.95 21.42
CA MET A 131 -4.51 9.74 20.09
C MET A 131 -3.00 9.86 20.30
N PRO A 132 -2.21 8.78 20.18
CA PRO A 132 -0.78 8.97 20.06
C PRO A 132 -0.58 9.80 18.79
N PHE A 133 0.15 10.92 18.90
CA PHE A 133 0.70 11.61 17.73
C PHE A 133 1.78 10.70 17.12
N ALA A 134 1.35 9.58 16.54
CA ALA A 134 2.20 8.52 16.02
C ALA A 134 2.89 8.92 14.70
N ASN A 135 2.58 10.08 14.17
CA ASN A 135 3.29 10.73 13.09
C ASN A 135 3.40 12.20 13.47
N GLY A 136 4.63 12.69 13.70
CA GLY A 136 4.90 14.07 14.12
C GLY A 136 4.05 15.08 13.36
N GLY A 137 3.02 15.59 14.03
CA GLY A 137 2.15 16.61 13.51
C GLY A 137 2.80 17.96 13.71
N VAL A 138 2.98 18.71 12.63
CA VAL A 138 3.46 20.09 12.70
C VAL A 138 2.38 20.95 13.36
N VAL A 139 2.70 21.56 14.49
CA VAL A 139 1.80 22.46 15.21
C VAL A 139 1.87 23.83 14.54
N ASN A 140 1.07 24.03 13.47
CA ASN A 140 1.03 25.27 12.68
C ASN A 140 0.32 26.45 13.38
N GLY A 141 -0.01 26.33 14.67
CA GLY A 141 -0.70 27.37 15.44
C GLY A 141 -0.96 26.95 16.88
N PRO A 142 -1.45 27.85 17.76
CA PRO A 142 -1.60 27.58 19.18
C PRO A 142 -2.60 26.43 19.43
N VAL A 143 -2.13 25.31 19.97
CA VAL A 143 -2.94 24.14 20.34
C VAL A 143 -3.07 24.07 21.84
N THR A 144 -4.31 24.08 22.33
CA THR A 144 -4.60 23.90 23.74
C THR A 144 -4.68 22.42 24.11
N PHE A 145 -4.04 22.00 25.20
CA PHE A 145 -4.18 20.66 25.76
C PHE A 145 -4.63 20.72 27.23
N PRO A 146 -5.51 19.80 27.66
CA PRO A 146 -6.03 19.79 29.02
C PRO A 146 -4.95 19.34 30.02
N MET A 147 -4.82 20.06 31.13
CA MET A 147 -4.01 19.69 32.29
C MET A 147 -4.93 19.48 33.52
N ARG A 148 -4.46 18.73 34.52
CA ARG A 148 -5.22 18.36 35.73
C ARG A 148 -5.80 19.57 36.51
N ARG A 149 -5.30 20.78 36.28
CA ARG A 149 -5.76 22.04 36.90
C ARG A 149 -5.76 23.25 35.93
N GLY A 150 -5.94 23.03 34.63
CA GLY A 150 -5.96 24.15 33.66
C GLY A 150 -5.86 23.72 32.21
N VAL A 151 -5.69 24.68 31.32
CA VAL A 151 -5.47 24.45 29.88
C VAL A 151 -4.05 24.94 29.56
N GLY A 152 -3.20 24.05 29.06
CA GLY A 152 -1.88 24.40 28.55
C GLY A 152 -1.98 24.84 27.09
N LEU A 153 -1.24 25.87 26.68
CA LEU A 153 -1.15 26.32 25.29
C LEU A 153 0.22 25.95 24.73
N MET A 154 0.26 25.13 23.69
CA MET A 154 1.46 24.79 22.94
C MET A 154 1.45 25.58 21.62
N GLY A 155 2.51 26.32 21.35
CA GLY A 155 2.70 27.04 20.08
C GLY A 155 4.18 27.30 19.87
N GLU A 156 4.65 27.08 18.65
CA GLU A 156 6.04 27.33 18.28
C GLU A 156 6.18 28.82 17.91
N ALA A 157 7.32 29.44 18.25
CA ALA A 157 7.54 30.88 18.15
C ALA A 157 7.76 31.40 16.70
N GLY A 158 7.22 30.70 15.71
CA GLY A 158 7.34 31.03 14.28
C GLY A 158 7.55 29.79 13.41
N PRO A 159 7.45 29.92 12.07
CA PRO A 159 7.66 28.79 11.16
C PRO A 159 9.13 28.35 11.16
N GLU A 160 9.42 27.19 11.76
CA GLU A 160 10.74 26.56 11.66
C GLU A 160 10.87 25.80 10.33
N ALA A 161 12.04 25.90 9.69
CA ALA A 161 12.31 25.18 8.46
C ALA A 161 12.51 23.68 8.76
N ILE A 162 11.62 22.82 8.26
CA ILE A 162 11.78 21.36 8.32
C ILE A 162 12.90 20.97 7.35
N MET A 163 14.10 20.81 7.87
CA MET A 163 15.26 20.37 7.11
C MET A 163 15.35 18.83 7.13
N PRO A 164 15.54 18.15 5.99
CA PRO A 164 15.69 16.70 5.97
C PRO A 164 16.99 16.32 6.68
N LEU A 165 16.89 15.79 7.90
CA LEU A 165 18.05 15.31 8.65
C LEU A 165 18.45 13.91 8.17
N ALA A 166 19.76 13.66 8.07
CA ALA A 166 20.28 12.30 8.01
C ALA A 166 21.47 12.10 8.93
N ARG A 167 21.62 10.84 9.32
CA ARG A 167 22.80 10.36 10.01
C ARG A 167 23.93 10.18 9.01
N GLY A 168 25.06 10.83 9.26
CA GLY A 168 26.32 10.60 8.55
C GLY A 168 26.94 9.26 8.93
N ALA A 169 27.94 8.83 8.16
CA ALA A 169 28.71 7.62 8.44
C ALA A 169 29.50 7.69 9.76
N ASP A 170 29.70 8.90 10.28
CA ASP A 170 30.29 9.21 11.58
C ASP A 170 29.27 9.17 12.75
N GLY A 171 28.02 8.79 12.47
CA GLY A 171 26.96 8.67 13.47
C GLY A 171 26.33 10.00 13.90
N LYS A 172 26.83 11.14 13.41
CA LYS A 172 26.28 12.47 13.72
C LYS A 172 25.08 12.80 12.83
N LEU A 173 24.14 13.57 13.37
CA LEU A 173 23.00 14.07 12.62
C LEU A 173 23.40 15.37 11.90
N GLY A 174 23.21 15.41 10.58
CA GLY A 174 23.43 16.60 9.75
C GLY A 174 22.22 16.88 8.87
N VAL A 175 22.13 18.13 8.38
CA VAL A 175 21.10 18.53 7.41
C VAL A 175 21.50 18.02 6.03
N ARG A 176 20.64 17.23 5.38
CA ARG A 176 20.79 16.92 3.95
C ARG A 176 20.56 18.21 3.18
N SER A 177 21.62 18.76 2.60
CA SER A 177 21.43 19.67 1.47
C SER A 177 20.76 18.86 0.35
N ALA A 178 19.63 19.33 -0.16
CA ALA A 178 18.93 18.72 -1.28
C ALA A 178 19.73 18.78 -2.61
N GLY A 179 20.96 19.33 -2.60
CA GLY A 179 21.90 19.40 -3.72
C GLY A 179 22.94 18.28 -3.76
N GLY A 180 22.66 17.11 -3.18
CA GLY A 180 23.52 15.93 -3.31
C GLY A 180 23.46 15.35 -4.72
N GLY A 181 24.06 16.04 -5.71
CA GLY A 181 23.95 15.73 -7.13
C GLY A 181 24.22 14.26 -7.44
N GLY A 182 23.26 13.64 -8.13
CA GLY A 182 23.31 12.25 -8.57
C GLY A 182 24.59 11.93 -9.36
N PRO A 183 24.92 10.63 -9.55
CA PRO A 183 26.15 10.21 -10.20
C PRO A 183 26.36 10.93 -11.55
N VAL A 184 27.53 11.59 -11.71
CA VAL A 184 27.87 12.27 -12.97
C VAL A 184 28.29 11.19 -13.97
N ASN A 185 27.41 10.89 -14.92
CA ASN A 185 27.72 10.01 -16.03
C ASN A 185 28.33 10.82 -17.18
N VAL A 186 29.58 10.55 -17.53
CA VAL A 186 30.26 11.17 -18.68
C VAL A 186 30.47 10.11 -19.75
N VAL A 187 29.80 10.26 -20.91
CA VAL A 187 29.99 9.40 -22.08
C VAL A 187 30.85 10.18 -23.09
N MET A 188 32.00 9.61 -23.47
CA MET A 188 32.88 10.20 -24.49
C MET A 188 33.03 9.25 -25.67
N ASN A 189 32.57 9.69 -26.84
CA ASN A 189 32.71 8.94 -28.09
C ASN A 189 33.97 9.42 -28.82
N ILE A 190 34.92 8.51 -29.05
CA ILE A 190 36.20 8.84 -29.68
C ILE A 190 36.27 8.13 -31.03
N THR A 191 36.28 8.90 -32.12
CA THR A 191 36.49 8.40 -33.48
C THR A 191 37.86 8.82 -33.96
N THR A 192 38.79 7.87 -34.09
CA THR A 192 40.15 8.15 -34.59
C THR A 192 40.43 7.31 -35.83
N PRO A 193 40.91 7.91 -36.94
CA PRO A 193 41.26 7.15 -38.15
C PRO A 193 42.62 6.44 -38.06
N ASP A 194 43.47 6.81 -37.08
CA ASP A 194 44.80 6.24 -36.86
C ASP A 194 45.03 5.87 -35.37
N VAL A 195 45.47 4.64 -35.12
CA VAL A 195 45.78 4.11 -33.78
C VAL A 195 47.00 4.79 -33.17
N GLY A 196 47.97 5.23 -34.00
CA GLY A 196 49.15 5.96 -33.55
C GLY A 196 48.81 7.33 -32.99
N GLY A 197 47.97 8.08 -33.70
CA GLY A 197 47.41 9.36 -33.26
C GLY A 197 46.59 9.25 -31.96
N PHE A 198 45.84 8.16 -31.78
CA PHE A 198 45.13 7.90 -30.53
C PHE A 198 46.10 7.74 -29.35
N ARG A 199 47.13 6.90 -29.47
CA ARG A 199 48.13 6.70 -28.40
C ARG A 199 48.82 8.00 -27.98
N ARG A 200 49.14 8.87 -28.93
CA ARG A 200 49.76 10.18 -28.67
C ARG A 200 48.80 11.16 -27.98
N SER A 201 47.49 11.05 -28.24
CA SER A 201 46.46 11.95 -27.70
C SER A 201 45.79 11.43 -26.42
N GLN A 202 46.09 10.21 -25.96
CA GLN A 202 45.51 9.63 -24.73
C GLN A 202 45.63 10.56 -23.52
N GLY A 203 46.78 11.20 -23.31
CA GLY A 203 46.97 12.13 -22.20
C GLY A 203 46.07 13.38 -22.30
N GLN A 204 45.83 13.88 -23.50
CA GLN A 204 44.94 15.03 -23.73
C GLN A 204 43.47 14.66 -23.51
N ILE A 205 43.06 13.47 -23.96
CA ILE A 205 41.71 12.92 -23.75
C ILE A 205 41.44 12.69 -22.26
N ALA A 206 42.41 12.13 -21.53
CA ALA A 206 42.31 11.95 -20.08
C ALA A 206 42.19 13.30 -19.34
N ALA A 207 42.94 14.31 -19.75
CA ALA A 207 42.84 15.66 -19.20
C ALA A 207 41.48 16.32 -19.49
N GLN A 208 40.91 16.11 -20.69
CA GLN A 208 39.57 16.60 -21.02
C GLN A 208 38.48 15.91 -20.18
N LEU A 209 38.58 14.59 -19.99
CA LEU A 209 37.68 13.83 -19.12
C LEU A 209 37.73 14.34 -17.68
N GLY A 210 38.93 14.52 -17.12
CA GLY A 210 39.10 15.07 -15.77
C GLY A 210 38.48 16.46 -15.60
N ARG A 211 38.60 17.34 -16.61
CA ARG A 211 37.92 18.64 -16.61
C ARG A 211 36.41 18.53 -16.71
N ALA A 212 35.88 17.58 -17.48
CA ALA A 212 34.44 17.35 -17.59
C ALA A 212 33.84 16.87 -16.27
N ILE A 213 34.49 15.91 -15.62
CA ILE A 213 34.09 15.40 -14.28
C ILE A 213 34.17 16.51 -13.24
N GLY A 214 35.27 17.27 -13.21
CA GLY A 214 35.44 18.37 -12.25
C GLY A 214 34.42 19.49 -12.42
N ARG A 215 33.97 19.80 -13.65
CA ARG A 215 32.85 20.71 -13.89
C ARG A 215 31.51 20.12 -13.43
N GLY A 216 31.28 18.84 -13.72
CA GLY A 216 30.07 18.14 -13.28
C GLY A 216 29.95 18.05 -11.76
N GLN A 217 31.07 17.95 -11.03
CA GLN A 217 31.08 17.97 -9.56
C GLN A 217 30.84 19.36 -8.96
N ARG A 218 31.28 20.43 -9.63
CA ARG A 218 31.13 21.83 -9.16
C ARG A 218 29.77 22.43 -9.42
N ASN A 219 29.05 21.94 -10.43
CA ASN A 219 27.69 22.41 -10.76
C ASN A 219 26.60 21.56 -10.07
N ARG A 220 26.93 20.94 -8.93
CA ARG A 220 25.98 20.19 -8.07
C ARG A 220 25.46 21.09 -6.96
#